data_AF-A0A7G8XDL1-F1
#
_entry.id   AF-A0A7G8XDL1-F1
#
_cell.length_a   1.000
_cell.length_b   1.000
_cell.length_c   1.000
_cell.angle_alpha   90.00
_cell.angle_beta   90.00
_cell.angle_gamma   90.00
#
_symmetry.space_group_name_H-M   'P 1'
#
loop_
_entity.id
_entity.type
_entity.pdbx_description
1 polymer ?
#
loop_
_entity_poly.entity_id
_entity_poly.type
_entity_poly.pdbx_seq_one_letter_code
_entity_poly.pdbx_strand_id
1 'polypeptide(L)'
;MVLVLSACGGGSENIAIGPAASETNNVAKLILQAYGLEDGDYKAYQEGFGDAADGVQDGNIDVSIGILGLPAASIESLQASAGDVKMLGLSDKAIEHIEKNSGYRRLTIPKETYDFLTEDIETVTAYAILMGSTDTIDEELGYEIAKSMIENASENTHAQAQQMTLENALRGAEGLLIHPGAKRYYEEQGLTVENEVAELTADATKRKKEFILGTGSQGGTYYPLGGEMANLWNKYIDGMNVTNTETGASVENLSTIRDGHMDLGMSVHVPALQALNGEAEFEGHEVKNAAFIGHIYPEVIQIVTREKTKIKSLGDLK
;
A
#
# COMPACT_ATOMS: atom_id res chain seq x y z
N MET A 1 46.21 -32.75 -7.17
CA MET A 1 45.19 -32.56 -6.12
C MET A 1 44.63 -31.17 -6.32
N VAL A 2 43.55 -31.08 -7.09
CA VAL A 2 42.93 -29.82 -7.51
C VAL A 2 42.11 -29.32 -6.32
N LEU A 3 42.40 -28.10 -5.86
CA LEU A 3 41.56 -27.36 -4.93
C LEU A 3 40.20 -27.15 -5.61
N VAL A 4 39.17 -27.77 -5.07
CA VAL A 4 37.79 -27.39 -5.36
C VAL A 4 37.53 -26.12 -4.56
N LEU A 5 37.58 -24.97 -5.22
CA LEU A 5 36.94 -23.75 -4.74
C LEU A 5 35.45 -24.04 -4.71
N SER A 6 34.90 -24.25 -3.51
CA SER A 6 33.47 -24.11 -3.28
C SER A 6 33.07 -22.69 -3.69
N ALA A 7 32.26 -22.59 -4.74
CA ALA A 7 31.51 -21.38 -5.03
C ALA A 7 30.55 -21.14 -3.86
N CYS A 8 30.79 -20.09 -3.07
CA CYS A 8 29.78 -19.50 -2.20
C CYS A 8 28.79 -18.76 -3.10
N GLY A 9 27.74 -19.45 -3.55
CA GLY A 9 26.53 -18.84 -4.10
C GLY A 9 25.46 -18.93 -3.03
N GLY A 10 25.08 -17.78 -2.48
CA GLY A 10 24.04 -17.63 -1.45
C GLY A 10 24.21 -16.25 -0.86
N GLY A 11 23.37 -15.29 -1.25
CA GLY A 11 23.60 -13.88 -0.90
C GLY A 11 23.56 -13.64 0.60
N SER A 12 24.42 -12.72 1.01
CA SER A 12 24.70 -12.43 2.42
C SER A 12 23.66 -11.52 3.05
N GLU A 13 22.98 -10.71 2.23
CA GLU A 13 22.24 -9.53 2.64
C GLU A 13 20.85 -9.91 3.17
N ASN A 14 20.51 -9.29 4.29
CA ASN A 14 19.21 -9.39 4.93
C ASN A 14 18.29 -8.31 4.35
N ILE A 15 17.25 -8.70 3.63
CA ILE A 15 16.36 -7.76 2.94
C ILE A 15 14.94 -7.89 3.50
N ALA A 16 14.40 -6.81 4.05
CA ALA A 16 12.98 -6.71 4.37
C ALA A 16 12.19 -6.43 3.09
N ILE A 17 11.33 -7.39 2.72
CA ILE A 17 10.51 -7.34 1.51
C ILE A 17 9.02 -7.12 1.82
N GLY A 18 8.65 -6.97 3.08
CA GLY A 18 7.27 -6.79 3.52
C GLY A 18 6.52 -8.11 3.80
N PRO A 19 5.34 -8.04 4.47
CA PRO A 19 4.61 -9.22 4.94
C PRO A 19 4.21 -10.20 3.82
N ALA A 20 4.06 -11.49 4.14
CA ALA A 20 3.83 -12.58 3.18
C ALA A 20 2.60 -12.40 2.25
N ALA A 21 1.57 -11.67 2.71
CA ALA A 21 0.35 -11.38 1.98
C ALA A 21 0.17 -9.86 1.77
N SER A 22 1.21 -9.23 1.22
CA SER A 22 1.23 -7.78 0.98
C SER A 22 1.71 -7.47 -0.43
N GLU A 23 1.24 -6.35 -0.97
CA GLU A 23 1.74 -5.86 -2.25
C GLU A 23 3.21 -5.45 -2.17
N THR A 24 3.69 -5.02 -1.00
CA THR A 24 5.11 -4.78 -0.75
C THR A 24 5.96 -6.00 -1.11
N ASN A 25 5.51 -7.20 -0.73
CA ASN A 25 6.23 -8.45 -1.03
C ASN A 25 6.32 -8.71 -2.53
N ASN A 26 5.20 -8.55 -3.23
CA ASN A 26 5.11 -8.76 -4.66
C ASN A 26 6.02 -7.79 -5.43
N VAL A 27 5.90 -6.50 -5.14
CA VAL A 27 6.68 -5.47 -5.83
C VAL A 27 8.17 -5.50 -5.44
N ALA A 28 8.51 -5.84 -4.20
CA ALA A 28 9.91 -6.01 -3.79
C ALA A 28 10.60 -7.13 -4.58
N LYS A 29 9.93 -8.27 -4.77
CA LYS A 29 10.44 -9.36 -5.63
C LYS A 29 10.62 -8.92 -7.07
N LEU A 30 9.64 -8.21 -7.64
CA LEU A 30 9.73 -7.68 -9.01
C LEU A 30 10.91 -6.70 -9.16
N ILE A 31 11.12 -5.83 -8.17
CA ILE A 31 12.25 -4.90 -8.12
C ILE A 31 13.57 -5.68 -8.08
N LEU A 32 13.71 -6.65 -7.18
CA LEU A 32 14.93 -7.44 -7.03
C LEU A 32 15.23 -8.26 -8.31
N GLN A 33 14.20 -8.84 -8.94
CA GLN A 33 14.31 -9.52 -10.24
C GLN A 33 14.78 -8.58 -11.36
N ALA A 34 14.36 -7.30 -11.36
CA ALA A 34 14.84 -6.32 -12.32
C ALA A 34 16.37 -6.05 -12.17
N TYR A 35 16.90 -6.26 -10.97
CA TYR A 35 18.35 -6.26 -10.69
C TYR A 35 18.99 -7.64 -10.88
N GLY A 36 18.22 -8.67 -11.19
CA GLY A 36 18.64 -10.04 -11.47
C GLY A 36 18.97 -10.84 -10.21
N LEU A 37 18.20 -10.61 -9.14
CA LEU A 37 18.19 -11.39 -7.91
C LEU A 37 16.88 -12.19 -7.88
N GLU A 38 16.98 -13.47 -7.57
CA GLU A 38 15.84 -14.37 -7.41
C GLU A 38 15.67 -14.82 -5.95
N ASP A 39 14.57 -15.51 -5.64
CA ASP A 39 14.37 -16.11 -4.33
C ASP A 39 15.52 -17.08 -4.02
N GLY A 40 16.20 -16.85 -2.89
CA GLY A 40 17.39 -17.60 -2.47
C GLY A 40 18.72 -16.90 -2.73
N ASP A 41 18.74 -15.84 -3.55
CA ASP A 41 19.91 -14.97 -3.72
C ASP A 41 20.08 -13.96 -2.57
N TYR A 42 19.15 -13.90 -1.62
CA TYR A 42 19.21 -13.04 -0.44
C TYR A 42 18.42 -13.67 0.72
N LYS A 43 18.60 -13.17 1.94
CA LYS A 43 17.79 -13.57 3.10
C LYS A 43 16.57 -12.67 3.19
N ALA A 44 15.42 -13.20 2.83
CA ALA A 44 14.15 -12.48 2.88
C ALA A 44 13.60 -12.39 4.31
N TYR A 45 13.25 -11.16 4.73
CA TYR A 45 12.53 -10.85 5.96
C TYR A 45 11.14 -10.31 5.60
N GLN A 46 10.10 -10.91 6.16
CA GLN A 46 8.70 -10.60 5.83
C GLN A 46 8.05 -9.80 6.96
N GLU A 47 8.61 -8.62 7.21
CA GLU A 47 8.29 -7.79 8.37
C GLU A 47 7.37 -6.63 8.00
N GLY A 48 6.60 -6.14 8.99
CA GLY A 48 5.91 -4.86 8.88
C GLY A 48 6.90 -3.69 8.84
N PHE A 49 6.45 -2.50 8.46
CA PHE A 49 7.35 -1.36 8.24
C PHE A 49 8.08 -0.88 9.49
N GLY A 50 7.45 -1.00 10.66
CA GLY A 50 8.06 -0.68 11.95
C GLY A 50 9.20 -1.65 12.30
N ASP A 51 8.89 -2.95 12.30
CA ASP A 51 9.87 -4.01 12.58
C ASP A 51 11.02 -4.01 11.56
N ALA A 52 10.73 -3.72 10.29
CA ALA A 52 11.75 -3.56 9.25
C ALA A 52 12.67 -2.36 9.53
N ALA A 53 12.12 -1.23 9.97
CA ALA A 53 12.90 -0.06 10.36
C ALA A 53 13.78 -0.36 11.57
N ASP A 54 13.24 -1.02 12.61
CA ASP A 54 14.01 -1.45 13.78
C ASP A 54 15.14 -2.42 13.40
N GLY A 55 14.86 -3.37 12.50
CA GLY A 55 15.86 -4.29 11.98
C GLY A 55 17.00 -3.57 11.23
N VAL A 56 16.67 -2.53 10.44
CA VAL A 56 17.67 -1.69 9.76
C VAL A 56 18.48 -0.89 10.77
N GLN A 57 17.83 -0.31 11.77
CA GLN A 57 18.47 0.41 12.87
C GLN A 57 19.51 -0.47 13.57
N ASP A 58 19.11 -1.69 13.94
CA ASP A 58 19.95 -2.62 14.69
C ASP A 58 21.02 -3.28 13.82
N GLY A 59 20.89 -3.22 12.50
CA GLY A 59 21.80 -3.87 11.55
C GLY A 59 21.51 -5.36 11.35
N ASN A 60 20.32 -5.81 11.71
CA ASN A 60 19.81 -7.16 11.38
C ASN A 60 19.22 -7.21 9.96
N ILE A 61 18.80 -6.06 9.42
CA ILE A 61 18.35 -5.88 8.05
C ILE A 61 19.30 -4.89 7.36
N ASP A 62 19.80 -5.25 6.18
CA ASP A 62 20.71 -4.43 5.39
C ASP A 62 19.94 -3.47 4.47
N VAL A 63 18.82 -3.93 3.90
CA VAL A 63 17.95 -3.14 3.02
C VAL A 63 16.49 -3.38 3.39
N SER A 64 15.71 -2.30 3.49
CA SER A 64 14.25 -2.37 3.60
C SER A 64 13.60 -1.78 2.35
N ILE A 65 12.72 -2.55 1.71
CA ILE A 65 11.90 -2.12 0.57
C ILE A 65 10.48 -1.93 1.08
N GLY A 66 9.91 -0.74 0.88
CA GLY A 66 8.56 -0.46 1.30
C GLY A 66 7.75 0.34 0.30
N ILE A 67 6.43 0.19 0.37
CA ILE A 67 5.44 1.00 -0.34
C ILE A 67 4.68 1.85 0.68
N LEU A 68 4.88 3.16 0.64
CA LEU A 68 4.50 4.07 1.72
C LEU A 68 4.09 5.44 1.16
N GLY A 69 3.38 6.24 1.97
CA GLY A 69 3.15 7.65 1.70
C GLY A 69 4.43 8.50 1.84
N LEU A 70 4.39 9.73 1.32
CA LEU A 70 5.49 10.69 1.41
C LEU A 70 5.11 11.92 2.26
N PRO A 71 5.85 12.27 3.32
CA PRO A 71 6.90 11.45 3.97
C PRO A 71 6.29 10.27 4.75
N ALA A 72 7.13 9.30 5.09
CA ALA A 72 6.81 8.14 5.93
C ALA A 72 7.44 8.28 7.32
N ALA A 73 6.61 8.24 8.36
CA ALA A 73 7.05 8.41 9.75
C ALA A 73 8.09 7.36 10.21
N SER A 74 8.02 6.13 9.70
CA SER A 74 9.00 5.08 10.00
C SER A 74 10.40 5.38 9.45
N ILE A 75 10.49 6.01 8.26
CA ILE A 75 11.77 6.43 7.67
C ILE A 75 12.34 7.64 8.41
N GLU A 76 11.49 8.60 8.79
CA GLU A 76 11.90 9.76 9.60
C GLU A 76 12.41 9.30 10.97
N SER A 77 11.71 8.37 11.62
CA SER A 77 12.11 7.81 12.92
C SER A 77 13.42 7.04 12.81
N LEU A 78 13.57 6.23 11.76
CA LEU A 78 14.82 5.53 11.50
C LEU A 78 15.99 6.52 11.32
N GLN A 79 15.81 7.59 10.54
CA GLN A 79 16.85 8.60 10.35
C GLN A 79 17.16 9.35 11.65
N ALA A 80 16.14 9.70 12.44
CA ALA A 80 16.33 10.35 13.73
C ALA A 80 17.14 9.49 14.71
N SER A 81 16.95 8.18 14.68
CA SER A 81 17.63 7.23 15.58
C SER A 81 19.01 6.79 15.07
N ALA A 82 19.14 6.46 13.78
CA ALA A 82 20.34 5.91 13.18
C ALA A 82 21.35 6.99 12.74
N GLY A 83 20.85 8.13 12.26
CA GLY A 83 21.62 9.28 11.81
C GLY A 83 22.34 9.10 10.47
N ASP A 84 22.27 7.93 9.85
CA ASP A 84 23.01 7.55 8.64
C ASP A 84 22.13 6.77 7.63
N VAL A 85 20.83 7.07 7.55
CA VAL A 85 19.94 6.46 6.56
C VAL A 85 20.29 6.94 5.17
N LYS A 86 20.25 6.02 4.21
CA LYS A 86 20.34 6.30 2.79
C LYS A 86 19.11 5.75 2.08
N MET A 87 18.50 6.58 1.22
CA MET A 87 17.48 6.12 0.28
C MET A 87 18.14 5.70 -1.03
N LEU A 88 17.73 4.55 -1.57
CA LEU A 88 18.22 4.01 -2.82
C LEU A 88 17.18 4.26 -3.93
N GLY A 89 17.61 4.89 -5.01
CA GLY A 89 16.81 5.03 -6.22
C GLY A 89 16.85 3.79 -7.11
N LEU A 90 15.85 3.70 -7.99
CA LEU A 90 15.78 2.70 -9.04
C LEU A 90 16.46 3.23 -10.32
N SER A 91 17.11 2.32 -11.05
CA SER A 91 17.66 2.64 -12.37
C SER A 91 16.55 2.73 -13.42
N ASP A 92 16.77 3.50 -14.49
CA ASP A 92 15.83 3.58 -15.62
C ASP A 92 15.40 2.22 -16.14
N LYS A 93 16.36 1.29 -16.30
CA LYS A 93 16.10 -0.07 -16.74
C LYS A 93 15.19 -0.85 -15.78
N ALA A 94 15.37 -0.65 -14.47
CA ALA A 94 14.53 -1.29 -13.47
C ALA A 94 13.11 -0.71 -13.51
N ILE A 95 12.98 0.61 -13.61
CA ILE A 95 11.68 1.29 -13.73
C ILE A 95 10.94 0.81 -14.99
N GLU A 96 11.61 0.81 -16.16
CA GLU A 96 11.02 0.32 -17.41
C GLU A 96 10.57 -1.14 -17.32
N HIS A 97 11.35 -1.99 -16.64
CA HIS A 97 10.97 -3.38 -16.40
C HIS A 97 9.71 -3.46 -15.52
N ILE A 98 9.63 -2.68 -14.45
CA ILE A 98 8.49 -2.67 -13.55
C ILE A 98 7.24 -2.14 -14.27
N GLU A 99 7.31 -1.02 -14.98
CA GLU A 99 6.18 -0.43 -15.72
C GLU A 99 5.62 -1.38 -16.78
N LYS A 100 6.49 -2.16 -17.44
CA LYS A 100 6.08 -3.12 -18.47
C LYS A 100 5.38 -4.36 -17.89
N ASN A 101 5.73 -4.75 -16.66
CA ASN A 101 5.28 -6.01 -16.06
C ASN A 101 4.33 -5.80 -14.87
N SER A 102 3.84 -4.58 -14.65
CA SER A 102 2.96 -4.26 -13.51
C SER A 102 2.04 -3.05 -13.80
N GLY A 103 1.24 -2.66 -12.80
CA GLY A 103 0.46 -1.41 -12.82
C GLY A 103 1.20 -0.17 -12.32
N TYR A 104 2.47 -0.29 -11.93
CA TYR A 104 3.24 0.83 -11.37
C TYR A 104 3.69 1.82 -12.43
N ARG A 105 3.96 3.06 -12.01
CA ARG A 105 4.43 4.16 -12.88
C ARG A 105 5.63 4.84 -12.26
N ARG A 106 6.52 5.39 -13.10
CA ARG A 106 7.64 6.21 -12.64
C ARG A 106 7.17 7.38 -11.76
N LEU A 107 7.92 7.63 -10.70
CA LEU A 107 7.78 8.81 -9.85
C LEU A 107 9.18 9.27 -9.41
N THR A 108 9.35 10.58 -9.30
CA THR A 108 10.51 11.20 -8.66
C THR A 108 10.11 11.61 -7.25
N ILE A 109 10.83 11.14 -6.22
CA ILE A 109 10.75 11.69 -4.86
C ILE A 109 11.64 12.94 -4.82
N PRO A 110 11.09 14.15 -4.63
CA PRO A 110 11.90 15.36 -4.52
C PRO A 110 12.86 15.26 -3.33
N LYS A 111 14.07 15.79 -3.45
CA LYS A 111 15.04 15.83 -2.33
C LYS A 111 14.52 16.56 -1.09
N GLU A 112 13.54 17.45 -1.25
CA GLU A 112 12.90 18.16 -0.15
C GLU A 112 11.98 17.28 0.70
N THR A 113 11.71 16.03 0.26
CA THR A 113 10.81 15.11 0.95
C THR A 113 11.34 14.67 2.31
N TYR A 114 12.66 14.46 2.43
CA TYR A 114 13.32 14.13 3.69
C TYR A 114 14.62 14.92 3.83
N ASP A 115 14.89 15.44 5.03
CA ASP A 115 16.05 16.29 5.31
C ASP A 115 17.42 15.64 4.96
N PHE A 116 17.50 14.31 4.95
CA PHE A 116 18.73 13.58 4.65
C PHE A 116 18.97 13.34 3.14
N LEU A 117 17.98 13.62 2.28
CA LEU A 117 18.16 13.51 0.84
C LEU A 117 19.01 14.67 0.31
N THR A 118 19.99 14.34 -0.52
CA THR A 118 20.87 15.31 -1.17
C THR A 118 20.55 15.51 -2.65
N GLU A 119 19.74 14.62 -3.23
CA GLU A 119 19.30 14.60 -4.62
C GLU A 119 17.92 13.96 -4.72
N ASP A 120 17.24 14.20 -5.85
CA ASP A 120 15.96 13.57 -6.16
C ASP A 120 16.15 12.07 -6.36
N ILE A 121 15.16 11.28 -5.95
CA ILE A 121 15.21 9.81 -6.04
C ILE A 121 14.19 9.31 -7.06
N GLU A 122 14.68 8.70 -8.14
CA GLU A 122 13.83 8.02 -9.12
C GLU A 122 13.32 6.69 -8.56
N THR A 123 12.02 6.46 -8.67
CA THR A 123 11.36 5.27 -8.15
C THR A 123 10.06 4.99 -8.94
N VAL A 124 9.20 4.14 -8.39
CA VAL A 124 7.86 3.88 -8.92
C VAL A 124 6.77 4.12 -7.87
N THR A 125 5.56 4.39 -8.35
CA THR A 125 4.35 4.66 -7.55
C THR A 125 3.16 3.83 -8.04
N ALA A 126 2.21 3.64 -7.13
CA ALA A 126 0.87 3.12 -7.34
C ALA A 126 -0.13 3.98 -6.55
N TYR A 127 -1.39 3.59 -6.50
CA TYR A 127 -2.42 4.28 -5.69
C TYR A 127 -2.93 3.40 -4.56
N ALA A 128 -2.98 3.97 -3.35
CA ALA A 128 -3.80 3.46 -2.26
C ALA A 128 -5.26 3.81 -2.52
N ILE A 129 -6.13 2.82 -2.36
CA ILE A 129 -7.56 2.93 -2.57
C ILE A 129 -8.31 2.31 -1.39
N LEU A 130 -9.55 2.76 -1.18
CA LEU A 130 -10.47 2.17 -0.23
C LEU A 130 -11.40 1.21 -0.95
N MET A 131 -11.43 -0.04 -0.49
CA MET A 131 -12.36 -1.08 -0.93
C MET A 131 -13.41 -1.30 0.15
N GLY A 132 -14.68 -1.41 -0.22
CA GLY A 132 -15.79 -1.73 0.68
C GLY A 132 -16.49 -3.02 0.31
N SER A 133 -16.89 -3.80 1.31
CA SER A 133 -17.66 -5.02 1.14
C SER A 133 -19.05 -4.70 0.60
N THR A 134 -19.44 -5.34 -0.50
CA THR A 134 -20.79 -5.19 -1.07
C THR A 134 -21.86 -5.94 -0.26
N ASP A 135 -21.44 -6.74 0.72
CA ASP A 135 -22.31 -7.49 1.62
C ASP A 135 -22.71 -6.72 2.87
N THR A 136 -21.88 -5.74 3.27
CA THR A 136 -22.10 -5.00 4.53
C THR A 136 -22.20 -3.49 4.36
N ILE A 137 -21.66 -2.93 3.28
CA ILE A 137 -21.77 -1.51 2.95
C ILE A 137 -22.92 -1.33 1.95
N ASP A 138 -24.05 -0.80 2.41
CA ASP A 138 -25.16 -0.46 1.51
C ASP A 138 -24.93 0.87 0.80
N GLU A 139 -25.75 1.16 -0.21
CA GLU A 139 -25.61 2.33 -1.07
C GLU A 139 -25.44 3.64 -0.28
N GLU A 140 -26.27 3.87 0.72
CA GLU A 140 -26.23 5.12 1.48
C GLU A 140 -24.96 5.22 2.33
N LEU A 141 -24.54 4.10 2.92
CA LEU A 141 -23.32 4.08 3.71
C LEU A 141 -22.09 4.34 2.81
N GLY A 142 -22.02 3.71 1.64
CA GLY A 142 -20.91 3.98 0.71
C GLY A 142 -20.91 5.40 0.15
N TYR A 143 -22.07 6.04 0.01
CA TYR A 143 -22.16 7.47 -0.30
C TYR A 143 -21.54 8.33 0.81
N GLU A 144 -21.94 8.09 2.07
CA GLU A 144 -21.43 8.87 3.21
C GLU A 144 -19.93 8.64 3.46
N ILE A 145 -19.41 7.42 3.23
CA ILE A 145 -17.97 7.14 3.31
C ILE A 145 -17.21 7.93 2.23
N ALA A 146 -17.63 7.83 0.96
CA ALA A 146 -16.99 8.54 -0.15
C ALA A 146 -17.02 10.06 0.05
N LYS A 147 -18.16 10.58 0.54
CA LYS A 147 -18.33 11.98 0.91
C LYS A 147 -17.39 12.39 2.03
N SER A 148 -17.35 11.64 3.13
CA SER A 148 -16.52 11.96 4.29
C SER A 148 -15.03 11.95 3.95
N MET A 149 -14.59 11.04 3.06
CA MET A 149 -13.21 11.03 2.56
C MET A 149 -12.80 12.35 1.91
N ILE A 150 -13.71 13.04 1.23
CA ILE A 150 -13.41 14.31 0.55
C ILE A 150 -13.69 15.51 1.45
N GLU A 151 -14.88 15.58 2.05
CA GLU A 151 -15.35 16.75 2.78
C GLU A 151 -14.70 16.91 4.16
N ASN A 152 -14.25 15.80 4.78
CA ASN A 152 -13.61 15.82 6.09
C ASN A 152 -12.09 15.59 6.03
N ALA A 153 -11.49 15.46 4.84
CA ALA A 153 -10.07 15.20 4.66
C ALA A 153 -9.17 16.17 5.45
N SER A 154 -9.54 17.46 5.48
CA SER A 154 -8.74 18.51 6.15
C SER A 154 -8.72 18.41 7.68
N GLU A 155 -9.62 17.63 8.29
CA GLU A 155 -9.59 17.36 9.73
C GLU A 155 -8.66 16.21 10.10
N ASN A 156 -8.27 15.38 9.14
CA ASN A 156 -7.34 14.29 9.36
C ASN A 156 -5.91 14.85 9.41
N THR A 157 -5.21 14.61 10.53
CA THR A 157 -3.88 15.17 10.78
C THR A 157 -2.76 14.43 10.07
N HIS A 158 -3.04 13.27 9.49
CA HIS A 158 -2.07 12.49 8.74
C HIS A 158 -1.71 13.16 7.42
N ALA A 159 -0.41 13.26 7.09
CA ALA A 159 0.10 14.00 5.93
C ALA A 159 -0.54 13.58 4.59
N GLN A 160 -0.87 12.28 4.44
CA GLN A 160 -1.50 11.76 3.22
C GLN A 160 -2.96 12.15 3.05
N ALA A 161 -3.66 12.60 4.09
CA ALA A 161 -5.07 12.96 3.96
C ALA A 161 -5.32 14.13 3.01
N GLN A 162 -4.32 15.01 2.82
CA GLN A 162 -4.37 16.08 1.82
C GLN A 162 -4.52 15.57 0.37
N GLN A 163 -4.27 14.28 0.13
CA GLN A 163 -4.42 13.65 -1.19
C GLN A 163 -5.85 13.17 -1.45
N MET A 164 -6.71 13.12 -0.42
CA MET A 164 -8.13 12.79 -0.54
C MET A 164 -8.94 14.00 -1.03
N THR A 165 -8.73 14.36 -2.29
CA THR A 165 -9.40 15.49 -2.96
C THR A 165 -10.33 14.99 -4.05
N LEU A 166 -11.28 15.83 -4.45
CA LEU A 166 -12.17 15.50 -5.57
C LEU A 166 -11.40 15.26 -6.88
N GLU A 167 -10.32 16.00 -7.11
CA GLU A 167 -9.44 15.82 -8.28
C GLU A 167 -8.82 14.42 -8.34
N ASN A 168 -8.50 13.85 -7.18
CA ASN A 168 -7.84 12.56 -7.07
C ASN A 168 -8.82 11.39 -6.89
N ALA A 169 -10.09 11.66 -6.58
CA ALA A 169 -11.03 10.70 -6.02
C ALA A 169 -11.18 9.37 -6.78
N LEU A 170 -10.98 9.38 -8.09
CA LEU A 170 -11.11 8.20 -8.98
C LEU A 170 -9.78 7.59 -9.43
N ARG A 171 -8.63 8.07 -8.94
CA ARG A 171 -7.32 7.52 -9.31
C ARG A 171 -7.18 6.08 -8.80
N GLY A 172 -6.75 5.18 -9.68
CA GLY A 172 -6.62 3.76 -9.36
C GLY A 172 -7.95 2.98 -9.40
N ALA A 173 -9.03 3.60 -9.91
CA ALA A 173 -10.31 2.90 -10.09
C ALA A 173 -10.33 2.06 -11.38
N GLU A 174 -9.38 2.20 -12.30
CA GLU A 174 -9.43 1.60 -13.63
C GLU A 174 -9.60 0.08 -13.59
N GLY A 175 -10.67 -0.42 -14.20
CA GLY A 175 -11.01 -1.85 -14.25
C GLY A 175 -11.69 -2.41 -12.99
N LEU A 176 -11.82 -1.62 -11.92
CA LEU A 176 -12.53 -2.03 -10.70
C LEU A 176 -14.04 -1.74 -10.80
N LEU A 177 -14.82 -2.50 -10.06
CA LEU A 177 -16.23 -2.19 -9.80
C LEU A 177 -16.33 -1.02 -8.81
N ILE A 178 -17.15 -0.02 -9.11
CA ILE A 178 -17.40 1.10 -8.19
C ILE A 178 -18.64 0.83 -7.33
N HIS A 179 -18.55 1.18 -6.05
CA HIS A 179 -19.71 1.14 -5.16
C HIS A 179 -20.78 2.14 -5.61
N PRO A 180 -22.07 1.77 -5.73
CA PRO A 180 -23.10 2.66 -6.29
C PRO A 180 -23.25 3.97 -5.51
N GLY A 181 -23.14 3.93 -4.18
CA GLY A 181 -23.16 5.14 -3.34
C GLY A 181 -21.99 6.09 -3.60
N ALA A 182 -20.79 5.54 -3.78
CA ALA A 182 -19.60 6.33 -4.08
C ALA A 182 -19.70 6.97 -5.47
N LYS A 183 -20.16 6.19 -6.46
CA LYS A 183 -20.48 6.69 -7.81
C LYS A 183 -21.45 7.86 -7.73
N ARG A 184 -22.56 7.71 -7.02
CA ARG A 184 -23.57 8.76 -6.84
C ARG A 184 -22.95 10.04 -6.28
N TYR A 185 -22.17 9.94 -5.20
CA TYR A 185 -21.48 11.10 -4.62
C TYR A 185 -20.57 11.80 -5.64
N TYR A 186 -19.70 11.05 -6.31
CA TYR A 186 -18.75 11.64 -7.25
C TYR A 186 -19.42 12.27 -8.48
N GLU A 187 -20.48 11.65 -9.02
CA GLU A 187 -21.26 12.23 -10.12
C GLU A 187 -21.99 13.51 -9.70
N GLU A 188 -22.52 13.58 -8.47
CA GLU A 188 -23.11 14.81 -7.91
C GLU A 188 -22.07 15.93 -7.74
N GLN A 189 -20.81 15.57 -7.47
CA GLN A 189 -19.69 16.50 -7.45
C GLN A 189 -19.17 16.87 -8.85
N GLY A 190 -19.79 16.35 -9.91
CA GLY A 190 -19.49 16.69 -11.30
C GLY A 190 -18.38 15.85 -11.94
N LEU A 191 -17.96 14.75 -11.31
CA LEU A 191 -17.04 13.79 -11.92
C LEU A 191 -17.79 12.86 -12.88
N THR A 192 -17.09 12.40 -13.91
CA THR A 192 -17.58 11.32 -14.78
C THR A 192 -17.03 10.00 -14.26
N VAL A 193 -17.92 9.05 -13.95
CA VAL A 193 -17.56 7.72 -13.44
C VAL A 193 -17.91 6.65 -14.47
N GLU A 194 -16.90 6.15 -15.18
CA GLU A 194 -17.07 5.15 -16.25
C GLU A 194 -17.07 3.71 -15.74
N ASN A 195 -16.67 3.48 -14.49
CA ASN A 195 -16.63 2.17 -13.87
C ASN A 195 -17.98 1.45 -13.88
N GLU A 196 -17.93 0.13 -14.09
CA GLU A 196 -19.05 -0.76 -13.85
C GLU A 196 -19.47 -0.68 -12.37
N VAL A 197 -20.78 -0.68 -12.13
CA VAL A 197 -21.34 -0.53 -10.78
C VAL A 197 -21.42 -1.90 -10.13
N ALA A 198 -20.92 -2.02 -8.90
CA ALA A 198 -21.00 -3.25 -8.13
C ALA A 198 -22.46 -3.59 -7.74
N GLU A 199 -22.81 -4.87 -7.78
CA GLU A 199 -24.06 -5.37 -7.20
C GLU A 199 -23.94 -5.46 -5.68
N LEU A 200 -24.90 -4.89 -4.96
CA LEU A 200 -24.94 -4.92 -3.50
C LEU A 200 -25.88 -6.01 -2.99
N THR A 201 -25.44 -6.74 -1.96
CA THR A 201 -26.32 -7.59 -1.15
C THR A 201 -26.67 -6.93 0.19
N ALA A 202 -25.92 -5.90 0.59
CA ALA A 202 -26.17 -5.08 1.77
C ALA A 202 -27.54 -4.38 1.72
N ASP A 203 -28.28 -4.47 2.83
CA ASP A 203 -29.63 -3.93 2.99
C ASP A 203 -29.62 -2.84 4.09
N ALA A 204 -29.90 -1.60 3.70
CA ALA A 204 -29.94 -0.46 4.63
C ALA A 204 -30.91 -0.65 5.80
N THR A 205 -31.96 -1.47 5.65
CA THR A 205 -32.92 -1.76 6.72
C THR A 205 -32.39 -2.76 7.76
N LYS A 206 -31.30 -3.45 7.44
CA LYS A 206 -30.63 -4.46 8.29
C LYS A 206 -29.18 -4.10 8.58
N ARG A 207 -28.78 -2.84 8.33
CA ARG A 207 -27.42 -2.35 8.51
C ARG A 207 -26.93 -2.63 9.94
N LYS A 208 -25.76 -3.25 10.05
CA LYS A 208 -25.05 -3.40 11.32
C LYS A 208 -24.45 -2.07 11.76
N LYS A 209 -24.02 -1.99 13.02
CA LYS A 209 -23.40 -0.76 13.56
C LYS A 209 -21.88 -0.83 13.64
N GLU A 210 -21.35 -2.03 13.81
CA GLU A 210 -19.93 -2.27 14.03
C GLU A 210 -19.26 -2.76 12.75
N PHE A 211 -18.24 -2.03 12.30
CA PHE A 211 -17.50 -2.27 11.07
C PHE A 211 -16.01 -2.40 11.35
N ILE A 212 -15.32 -3.17 10.52
CA ILE A 212 -13.87 -3.38 10.60
C ILE A 212 -13.20 -2.82 9.35
N LEU A 213 -12.23 -1.92 9.56
CA LEU A 213 -11.33 -1.41 8.54
C LEU A 213 -9.99 -2.14 8.61
N GLY A 214 -9.65 -2.93 7.59
CA GLY A 214 -8.29 -3.44 7.38
C GLY A 214 -7.35 -2.34 6.93
N THR A 215 -6.20 -2.25 7.59
CA THR A 215 -5.18 -1.24 7.29
C THR A 215 -3.88 -1.91 6.86
N GLY A 216 -2.80 -1.77 7.61
CA GLY A 216 -1.52 -2.43 7.43
C GLY A 216 -0.78 -2.45 8.77
N SER A 217 0.54 -2.67 8.76
CA SER A 217 1.35 -2.62 9.98
C SER A 217 1.35 -1.25 10.66
N GLN A 218 1.50 -1.19 11.98
CA GLN A 218 1.52 0.06 12.75
C GLN A 218 2.58 1.08 12.30
N GLY A 219 3.76 0.63 11.87
CA GLY A 219 4.82 1.50 11.33
C GLY A 219 4.62 1.94 9.87
N GLY A 220 3.49 1.56 9.26
CA GLY A 220 3.13 1.91 7.89
C GLY A 220 2.27 3.16 7.79
N THR A 221 1.90 3.52 6.57
CA THR A 221 1.02 4.66 6.31
C THR A 221 -0.46 4.33 6.57
N TYR A 222 -0.90 3.11 6.24
CA TYR A 222 -2.31 2.71 6.36
C TYR A 222 -2.86 2.76 7.78
N TYR A 223 -2.11 2.24 8.77
CA TYR A 223 -2.61 2.12 10.13
C TYR A 223 -2.96 3.47 10.79
N PRO A 224 -2.03 4.45 10.89
CA PRO A 224 -2.35 5.74 11.48
C PRO A 224 -3.36 6.54 10.64
N LEU A 225 -3.23 6.53 9.31
CA LEU A 225 -4.18 7.23 8.43
C LEU A 225 -5.60 6.65 8.55
N GLY A 226 -5.73 5.33 8.51
CA GLY A 226 -7.00 4.61 8.63
C GLY A 226 -7.63 4.76 10.01
N GLY A 227 -6.83 4.86 11.08
CA GLY A 227 -7.32 5.21 12.41
C GLY A 227 -7.97 6.60 12.46
N GLU A 228 -7.32 7.60 11.86
CA GLU A 228 -7.89 8.95 11.76
C GLU A 228 -9.13 8.99 10.85
N MET A 229 -9.15 8.23 9.75
CA MET A 229 -10.35 8.07 8.91
C MET A 229 -11.51 7.45 9.70
N ALA A 230 -11.26 6.37 10.44
CA ALA A 230 -12.27 5.73 11.29
C ALA A 230 -12.80 6.68 12.36
N ASN A 231 -11.93 7.48 12.99
CA ASN A 231 -12.33 8.51 13.95
C ASN A 231 -13.29 9.54 13.33
N LEU A 232 -13.01 10.00 12.11
CA LEU A 232 -13.88 10.94 11.39
C LEU A 232 -15.21 10.29 10.99
N TRP A 233 -15.21 9.05 10.52
CA TRP A 233 -16.44 8.32 10.22
C TRP A 233 -17.32 8.13 11.46
N ASN A 234 -16.72 7.73 12.59
CA ASN A 234 -17.43 7.58 13.87
C ASN A 234 -18.00 8.90 14.40
N LYS A 235 -17.43 10.03 13.99
CA LYS A 235 -17.87 11.38 14.37
C LYS A 235 -18.98 11.91 13.47
N TYR A 236 -18.93 11.63 12.16
CA TYR A 236 -19.76 12.29 11.16
C TYR A 236 -20.78 11.40 10.45
N ILE A 237 -20.60 10.08 10.44
CA ILE A 237 -21.51 9.14 9.77
C ILE A 237 -22.44 8.51 10.81
N ASP A 238 -23.70 8.96 10.79
CA ASP A 238 -24.71 8.48 11.73
C ASP A 238 -24.96 6.96 11.58
N GLY A 239 -24.85 6.25 12.70
CA GLY A 239 -25.14 4.81 12.76
C GLY A 239 -23.96 3.91 12.35
N MET A 240 -22.78 4.48 12.12
CA MET A 240 -21.53 3.76 11.86
C MET A 240 -20.61 3.82 13.09
N ASN A 241 -20.02 2.69 13.45
CA ASN A 241 -18.91 2.58 14.40
C ASN A 241 -17.84 1.65 13.79
N VAL A 242 -16.66 2.19 13.52
CA VAL A 242 -15.57 1.51 12.81
C VAL A 242 -14.38 1.37 13.73
N THR A 243 -13.81 0.18 13.73
CA THR A 243 -12.50 -0.11 14.32
C THR A 243 -11.51 -0.42 13.21
N ASN A 244 -10.36 0.27 13.19
CA ASN A 244 -9.25 -0.08 12.31
C ASN A 244 -8.44 -1.24 12.91
N THR A 245 -7.97 -2.15 12.06
CA THR A 245 -7.21 -3.34 12.46
C THR A 245 -5.89 -3.40 11.70
N GLU A 246 -4.82 -3.74 12.41
CA GLU A 246 -3.50 -4.03 11.85
C GLU A 246 -3.54 -5.35 11.07
N THR A 247 -2.97 -5.34 9.87
CA THR A 247 -2.96 -6.49 8.95
C THR A 247 -1.67 -6.49 8.12
N GLY A 248 -1.49 -7.52 7.30
CA GLY A 248 -0.51 -7.59 6.21
C GLY A 248 -0.80 -6.66 5.02
N ALA A 249 -1.80 -5.78 5.10
CA ALA A 249 -2.24 -4.86 4.06
C ALA A 249 -3.04 -5.52 2.92
N SER A 250 -2.75 -5.13 1.67
CA SER A 250 -3.67 -5.28 0.53
C SER A 250 -4.25 -6.69 0.33
N VAL A 251 -3.40 -7.72 0.22
CA VAL A 251 -3.86 -9.09 -0.11
C VAL A 251 -4.66 -9.68 1.05
N GLU A 252 -4.21 -9.47 2.28
CA GLU A 252 -4.94 -9.89 3.48
C GLU A 252 -6.28 -9.16 3.62
N ASN A 253 -6.32 -7.83 3.45
CA ASN A 253 -7.55 -7.04 3.58
C ASN A 253 -8.61 -7.50 2.58
N LEU A 254 -8.23 -7.66 1.31
CA LEU A 254 -9.13 -8.12 0.25
C LEU A 254 -9.63 -9.55 0.50
N SER A 255 -8.74 -10.46 0.91
CA SER A 255 -9.12 -11.84 1.26
C SER A 255 -10.05 -11.89 2.48
N THR A 256 -9.83 -11.01 3.46
CA THR A 256 -10.67 -10.96 4.67
C THR A 256 -12.05 -10.37 4.38
N ILE A 257 -12.16 -9.43 3.42
CA ILE A 257 -13.45 -8.96 2.89
C ILE A 257 -14.18 -10.12 2.19
N ARG A 258 -13.48 -10.85 1.30
CA ARG A 258 -14.04 -12.04 0.63
C ARG A 258 -14.64 -13.02 1.60
N ASP A 259 -13.93 -13.29 2.69
CA ASP A 259 -14.32 -14.29 3.67
C ASP A 259 -15.37 -13.77 4.68
N GLY A 260 -15.82 -12.53 4.55
CA GLY A 260 -16.88 -11.94 5.37
C GLY A 260 -16.44 -11.53 6.78
N HIS A 261 -15.13 -11.36 6.98
CA HIS A 261 -14.53 -11.01 8.27
C HIS A 261 -14.04 -9.56 8.35
N MET A 262 -14.20 -8.78 7.27
CA MET A 262 -13.83 -7.37 7.18
C MET A 262 -14.81 -6.63 6.28
N ASP A 263 -15.05 -5.34 6.57
CA ASP A 263 -16.05 -4.53 5.88
C ASP A 263 -15.44 -3.52 4.92
N LEU A 264 -14.29 -2.97 5.31
CA LEU A 264 -13.55 -1.98 4.57
C LEU A 264 -12.08 -2.38 4.58
N GLY A 265 -11.36 -2.13 3.50
CA GLY A 265 -9.95 -2.49 3.39
C GLY A 265 -9.19 -1.46 2.58
N MET A 266 -8.06 -1.01 3.11
CA MET A 266 -7.08 -0.25 2.32
C MET A 266 -6.30 -1.23 1.43
N SER A 267 -6.11 -0.87 0.17
CA SER A 267 -5.38 -1.69 -0.79
C SER A 267 -4.64 -0.83 -1.78
N VAL A 268 -3.53 -1.34 -2.31
CA VAL A 268 -2.97 -0.84 -3.57
C VAL A 268 -3.96 -1.22 -4.68
N HIS A 269 -4.17 -0.36 -5.68
CA HIS A 269 -5.10 -0.65 -6.78
C HIS A 269 -4.74 -1.90 -7.61
N VAL A 270 -3.45 -2.23 -7.75
CA VAL A 270 -2.97 -3.41 -8.50
C VAL A 270 -3.52 -4.73 -7.91
N PRO A 271 -3.29 -5.07 -6.63
CA PRO A 271 -3.84 -6.27 -6.03
C PRO A 271 -5.38 -6.24 -5.94
N ALA A 272 -6.02 -5.07 -5.85
CA ALA A 272 -7.48 -5.00 -5.91
C ALA A 272 -8.03 -5.45 -7.27
N LEU A 273 -7.36 -5.08 -8.36
CA LEU A 273 -7.74 -5.52 -9.71
C LEU A 273 -7.47 -7.02 -9.90
N GLN A 274 -6.31 -7.51 -9.43
CA GLN A 274 -5.98 -8.93 -9.45
C GLN A 274 -6.98 -9.75 -8.63
N ALA A 275 -7.41 -9.25 -7.47
CA ALA A 275 -8.41 -9.88 -6.62
C ALA A 275 -9.76 -10.02 -7.33
N LEU A 276 -10.21 -8.97 -8.01
CA LEU A 276 -11.44 -9.01 -8.79
C LEU A 276 -11.36 -10.03 -9.94
N ASN A 277 -10.21 -10.13 -10.59
CA ASN A 277 -9.99 -10.99 -11.76
C ASN A 277 -9.54 -12.42 -11.43
N GLY A 278 -9.21 -12.72 -10.16
CA GLY A 278 -8.71 -14.02 -9.74
C GLY A 278 -7.31 -14.32 -10.25
N GLU A 279 -6.43 -13.31 -10.22
CA GLU A 279 -5.05 -13.38 -10.70
C GLU A 279 -4.04 -13.36 -9.52
N ALA A 280 -2.81 -13.78 -9.78
CA ALA A 280 -1.71 -13.79 -8.80
C ALA A 280 -2.10 -14.53 -7.51
N GLU A 281 -2.01 -13.88 -6.35
CA GLU A 281 -2.36 -14.46 -5.03
C GLU A 281 -3.86 -14.83 -4.89
N PHE A 282 -4.69 -14.44 -5.87
CA PHE A 282 -6.13 -14.71 -5.88
C PHE A 282 -6.56 -15.76 -6.91
N GLU A 283 -5.62 -16.51 -7.51
CA GLU A 283 -5.95 -17.61 -8.43
C GLU A 283 -6.90 -18.63 -7.79
N GLY A 284 -8.10 -18.78 -8.38
CA GLY A 284 -9.16 -19.64 -7.85
C GLY A 284 -9.92 -19.09 -6.64
N HIS A 285 -9.60 -17.87 -6.21
CA HIS A 285 -10.08 -17.26 -4.98
C HIS A 285 -10.45 -15.78 -5.16
N GLU A 286 -11.16 -15.48 -6.26
CA GLU A 286 -11.66 -14.16 -6.64
C GLU A 286 -12.40 -13.45 -5.50
N VAL A 287 -12.23 -12.12 -5.42
CA VAL A 287 -12.95 -11.26 -4.47
C VAL A 287 -14.04 -10.50 -5.24
N LYS A 288 -15.24 -11.11 -5.30
CA LYS A 288 -16.39 -10.54 -6.02
C LYS A 288 -17.29 -9.65 -5.16
N ASN A 289 -17.10 -9.66 -3.84
CA ASN A 289 -17.90 -8.91 -2.88
C ASN A 289 -17.17 -7.69 -2.33
N ALA A 290 -16.31 -7.07 -3.13
CA ALA A 290 -15.62 -5.82 -2.80
C ALA A 290 -15.75 -4.81 -3.94
N ALA A 291 -15.94 -3.54 -3.60
CA ALA A 291 -16.09 -2.45 -4.57
C ALA A 291 -15.23 -1.25 -4.17
N PHE A 292 -14.70 -0.55 -5.18
CA PHE A 292 -13.96 0.70 -5.02
C PHE A 292 -14.89 1.77 -4.42
N ILE A 293 -14.43 2.42 -3.35
CA ILE A 293 -15.10 3.58 -2.75
C ILE A 293 -14.37 4.87 -3.12
N GLY A 294 -13.04 4.89 -3.11
CA GLY A 294 -12.30 6.12 -3.40
C GLY A 294 -10.79 5.97 -3.33
N HIS A 295 -10.09 6.85 -4.03
CA HIS A 295 -8.64 7.05 -3.87
C HIS A 295 -8.31 7.62 -2.50
N ILE A 296 -7.21 7.14 -1.90
CA ILE A 296 -6.71 7.64 -0.63
C ILE A 296 -5.47 8.53 -0.85
N TYR A 297 -4.39 7.96 -1.40
CA TYR A 297 -3.15 8.69 -1.67
C TYR A 297 -2.25 7.94 -2.69
N PRO A 298 -1.29 8.62 -3.36
CA PRO A 298 -0.25 7.94 -4.12
C PRO A 298 0.72 7.20 -3.20
N GLU A 299 0.94 5.94 -3.48
CA GLU A 299 1.85 5.07 -2.75
C GLU A 299 3.17 4.90 -3.47
N VAL A 300 4.27 5.10 -2.76
CA VAL A 300 5.59 5.27 -3.36
C VAL A 300 6.54 4.22 -2.84
N ILE A 301 7.29 3.60 -3.76
CA ILE A 301 8.37 2.69 -3.40
C ILE A 301 9.52 3.48 -2.80
N GLN A 302 9.88 3.13 -1.57
CA GLN A 302 10.93 3.72 -0.78
C GLN A 302 11.86 2.61 -0.30
N ILE A 303 13.13 2.71 -0.69
CA ILE A 303 14.14 1.69 -0.42
C ILE A 303 15.20 2.32 0.46
N VAL A 304 15.37 1.82 1.68
CA VAL A 304 16.29 2.39 2.65
C VAL A 304 17.34 1.39 3.10
N THR A 305 18.54 1.91 3.34
CA THR A 305 19.68 1.21 3.94
C THR A 305 20.40 2.19 4.87
N ARG A 306 21.51 1.76 5.49
CA ARG A 306 22.39 2.63 6.28
C ARG A 306 23.72 2.84 5.58
N GLU A 307 24.35 4.00 5.74
CA GLU A 307 25.66 4.28 5.15
C GLU A 307 26.71 3.21 5.51
N LYS A 308 26.64 2.65 6.73
CA LYS A 308 27.55 1.60 7.20
C LYS A 308 27.52 0.31 6.36
N THR A 309 26.42 0.01 5.67
CA THR A 309 26.30 -1.19 4.81
C THR A 309 27.15 -1.06 3.54
N LYS A 310 27.47 0.19 3.14
CA LYS A 310 28.16 0.55 1.90
C LYS A 310 27.37 0.20 0.62
N ILE A 311 26.11 -0.21 0.75
CA ILE A 311 25.19 -0.45 -0.38
C ILE A 311 24.80 0.92 -0.95
N LYS A 312 25.10 1.13 -2.23
CA LYS A 312 24.81 2.40 -2.92
C LYS A 312 23.67 2.29 -3.92
N SER A 313 23.41 1.08 -4.41
CA SER A 313 22.29 0.74 -5.29
C SER A 313 21.90 -0.73 -5.08
N LEU A 314 20.70 -1.12 -5.50
CA LEU A 314 20.32 -2.54 -5.52
C LEU A 314 21.21 -3.40 -6.45
N GLY A 315 21.97 -2.77 -7.36
CA GLY A 315 22.95 -3.47 -8.18
C GLY A 315 24.18 -3.97 -7.41
N ASP A 316 24.39 -3.47 -6.19
CA ASP A 316 25.50 -3.90 -5.32
C ASP A 316 25.20 -5.20 -4.55
N LEU A 317 23.97 -5.72 -4.64
CA LEU A 317 23.51 -6.93 -3.95
C LEU A 317 23.87 -8.23 -4.69
N LYS A 318 24.69 -8.16 -5.73
CA LYS A 318 25.09 -9.28 -6.61
C LYS A 318 26.51 -9.78 -6.36
#